data_AF-A0A9W7GH16-F1
#
_entry.id   AF-A0A9W7GH16-F1
#
_cell.length_a   1.000
_cell.length_b   1.000
_cell.length_c   1.000
_cell.angle_alpha   90.00
_cell.angle_beta   90.00
_cell.angle_gamma   90.00
#
_symmetry.space_group_name_H-M   'P 1'
#
loop_
_entity.id
_entity.type
_entity.pdbx_description
1 polymer ?
#
loop_
_entity_poly.entity_id
_entity_poly.type
_entity_poly.pdbx_seq_one_letter_code
_entity_poly.pdbx_strand_id
1 'polypeptide(L)'
;MLRTATLLRRVWSNRNLPRIEYLSLNLETQLPQNTTIRIEPEWREDGEMQISQHLHSDEDVEVSFDVERVGSETTITSSSTSPSPTSTSPTSPSPTPTSPPLGFGNVHPDGDWPSTPYTSSSSSATTPTPPSSPPSNSTSSLDVTLKIPSKLNLAVSISSGDINVTSKLEGDDIHLSTSSGSIIVSKLRAHRVTLAAPSFVGVSSLVEAEDGRISGGRIRAKMLNGRSMHLLGTSCAPLSQVRPSLLTAFDADDGGAKIDVGSFYTSDTSPAFISTQLDRGGPFGCAVRVKNSHGGLNVDVTSQGYGAEEGVDMYGRKEAVVELGGISGSCNLNVSSGSSSDLSARVHFDSVFNSGWSSVSAESGDVELTVDRKVHSSVRMLSSRDPLAERHFSLLDGSDPLPPSSSSPANLGRIEVKTNAFEPKITFGEEEGGGIEYLEGDVFNDTAEPDSRFEVQVGNMKRGGGGGGKVDIEGASNSALDAFGQKKKDDHDDEDGDLHVITVGTGGGGKLSLETLEWMETIKRRFGMGGER
;
A
#
# COMPACT_ATOMS: atom_id res chain seq x y z
N MET A 1 26.11 22.78 -47.77
CA MET A 1 25.10 22.68 -46.68
C MET A 1 25.39 21.54 -45.69
N LEU A 2 25.90 20.37 -46.10
CA LEU A 2 26.16 19.26 -45.17
C LEU A 2 27.28 19.50 -44.12
N ARG A 3 28.29 20.33 -44.42
CA ARG A 3 29.39 20.66 -43.48
C ARG A 3 29.01 21.69 -42.39
N THR A 4 27.97 22.48 -42.61
CA THR A 4 27.50 23.52 -41.68
C THR A 4 26.66 22.91 -40.55
N ALA A 5 25.90 21.83 -40.84
CA ALA A 5 25.11 21.09 -39.85
C ALA A 5 25.99 20.32 -38.84
N THR A 6 27.12 19.75 -39.28
CA THR A 6 28.04 19.01 -38.39
C THR A 6 28.81 19.93 -37.44
N LEU A 7 29.10 21.17 -37.86
CA LEU A 7 29.79 22.16 -37.04
C LEU A 7 28.85 22.79 -35.99
N LEU A 8 27.58 23.01 -36.33
CA LEU A 8 26.57 23.46 -35.35
C LEU A 8 26.28 22.41 -34.28
N ARG A 9 26.22 21.12 -34.65
CA ARG A 9 26.06 20.03 -33.67
C ARG A 9 27.21 19.95 -32.67
N ARG A 10 28.44 20.21 -33.12
CA ARG A 10 29.66 20.21 -32.28
C ARG A 10 29.84 21.46 -31.44
N VAL A 11 29.27 22.59 -31.88
CA VAL A 11 29.26 23.86 -31.13
C VAL A 11 28.11 23.91 -30.12
N TRP A 12 26.97 23.27 -30.40
CA TRP A 12 25.87 23.10 -29.44
C TRP A 12 26.13 22.00 -28.41
N SER A 13 26.78 20.89 -28.78
CA SER A 13 27.16 19.85 -27.81
C SER A 13 28.23 20.29 -26.81
N ASN A 14 28.92 21.41 -27.06
CA ASN A 14 29.97 21.96 -26.19
C ASN A 14 29.56 23.23 -25.44
N ARG A 15 28.33 23.72 -25.63
CA ARG A 15 27.79 24.78 -24.77
C ARG A 15 27.05 24.10 -23.63
N ASN A 16 27.35 24.49 -22.40
CA ASN A 16 26.50 24.20 -21.24
C ASN A 16 25.11 24.78 -21.56
N LEU A 17 24.25 23.96 -22.16
CA LEU A 17 22.84 24.29 -22.25
C LEU A 17 22.37 24.53 -20.81
N PRO A 18 21.63 25.62 -20.54
CA PRO A 18 21.12 25.89 -19.21
C PRO A 18 20.34 24.66 -18.76
N ARG A 19 20.89 23.98 -17.75
CA ARG A 19 20.32 22.75 -17.20
C ARG A 19 18.97 23.14 -16.62
N ILE A 20 17.90 22.54 -17.13
CA ILE A 20 16.58 22.71 -16.50
C ILE A 20 16.67 21.97 -15.18
N GLU A 21 16.66 22.71 -14.08
CA GLU A 21 16.73 22.14 -12.73
C GLU A 21 15.34 21.87 -12.17
N TYR A 22 14.34 22.66 -12.59
CA TYR A 22 13.00 22.63 -12.05
C TYR A 22 11.95 22.81 -13.15
N LEU A 23 10.88 22.02 -13.08
CA LEU A 23 9.69 22.14 -13.92
C LEU A 23 8.45 22.12 -13.03
N SER A 24 7.64 23.16 -13.12
CA SER A 24 6.34 23.24 -12.46
C SER A 24 5.23 23.23 -13.51
N LEU A 25 4.30 22.32 -13.35
CA LEU A 25 3.06 22.25 -14.13
C LEU A 25 1.90 22.36 -13.16
N ASN A 26 1.16 23.45 -13.25
CA ASN A 26 -0.06 23.64 -12.48
C ASN A 26 -1.24 23.84 -13.44
N LEU A 27 -2.20 22.92 -13.40
CA LEU A 27 -3.41 22.99 -14.20
C LEU A 27 -4.62 23.13 -13.26
N GLU A 28 -4.90 24.39 -12.92
CA GLU A 28 -5.98 24.76 -11.99
C GLU A 28 -7.34 24.90 -12.69
N THR A 29 -7.37 24.99 -14.02
CA THR A 29 -8.61 25.09 -14.79
C THR A 29 -9.46 23.84 -14.64
N GLN A 30 -10.78 23.94 -14.87
CA GLN A 30 -11.67 22.78 -14.89
C GLN A 30 -11.34 21.91 -16.10
N LEU A 31 -10.38 21.01 -15.90
CA LEU A 31 -10.05 19.99 -16.87
C LEU A 31 -11.23 19.03 -17.04
N PRO A 32 -11.43 18.45 -18.24
CA PRO A 32 -12.37 17.34 -18.40
C PRO A 32 -12.08 16.24 -17.36
N GLN A 33 -13.14 15.61 -16.81
CA GLN A 33 -13.02 14.56 -15.78
C GLN A 33 -12.13 13.37 -16.19
N ASN A 34 -11.87 13.23 -17.50
CA ASN A 34 -11.06 12.19 -18.11
C ASN A 34 -9.76 12.77 -18.70
N THR A 35 -9.08 13.63 -17.94
CA THR A 35 -7.74 14.11 -18.32
C THR A 35 -6.68 13.11 -17.88
N THR A 36 -5.69 12.85 -18.73
CA THR A 36 -4.54 12.02 -18.40
C THR A 36 -3.27 12.81 -18.72
N ILE A 37 -2.36 12.88 -17.76
CA ILE A 37 -1.01 13.40 -17.95
C ILE A 37 -0.05 12.24 -17.95
N ARG A 38 0.56 11.97 -19.10
CA ARG A 38 1.64 11.00 -19.24
C ARG A 38 2.98 11.71 -19.18
N ILE A 39 3.82 11.30 -18.24
CA ILE A 39 5.17 11.80 -18.09
C ILE A 39 6.10 10.68 -18.51
N GLU A 40 6.85 10.94 -19.58
CA GLU A 40 7.83 10.04 -20.15
C GLU A 40 9.23 10.62 -19.92
N PRO A 41 9.90 10.24 -18.81
CA PRO A 41 11.31 10.57 -18.65
C PRO A 41 12.12 9.90 -19.77
N GLU A 42 12.60 10.70 -20.72
CA GLU A 42 13.40 10.27 -21.86
C GLU A 42 14.75 11.01 -21.79
N TRP A 43 15.84 10.25 -21.78
CA TRP A 43 17.17 10.86 -21.86
C TRP A 43 17.42 11.33 -23.29
N ARG A 44 17.15 12.60 -23.55
CA ARG A 44 17.57 13.23 -24.80
C ARG A 44 18.95 13.84 -24.61
N GLU A 45 19.87 13.50 -25.52
CA GLU A 45 21.24 14.04 -25.52
C GLU A 45 21.28 15.56 -25.68
N ASP A 46 20.21 16.16 -26.22
CA ASP A 46 20.05 17.60 -26.44
C ASP A 46 19.49 18.35 -25.21
N GLY A 47 19.02 17.65 -24.17
CA GLY A 47 18.39 18.26 -23.00
C GLY A 47 17.08 18.99 -23.29
N GLU A 48 16.47 18.78 -24.47
CA GLU A 48 15.20 19.42 -24.82
C GLU A 48 14.01 18.70 -24.19
N MET A 49 13.06 19.50 -23.69
CA MET A 49 11.75 19.02 -23.26
C MET A 49 10.79 19.06 -24.44
N GLN A 50 10.00 18.00 -24.62
CA GLN A 50 8.94 17.96 -25.63
C GLN A 50 7.58 17.78 -24.97
N ILE A 51 6.65 18.65 -25.35
CA ILE A 51 5.27 18.62 -24.89
C ILE A 51 4.40 18.27 -26.10
N SER A 52 3.56 17.26 -25.98
CA SER A 52 2.55 16.91 -26.97
C SER A 52 1.18 16.83 -26.32
N GLN A 53 0.22 17.58 -26.85
CA GLN A 53 -1.16 17.59 -26.39
C GLN A 53 -2.03 16.92 -27.45
N HIS A 54 -2.84 15.95 -27.03
CA HIS A 54 -3.83 15.28 -27.85
C HIS A 54 -5.21 15.54 -27.26
N LEU A 55 -5.93 16.49 -27.85
CA LEU A 55 -7.28 16.84 -27.45
C LEU A 55 -8.29 16.04 -28.29
N HIS A 56 -9.16 15.28 -27.64
CA HIS A 56 -10.29 14.60 -28.28
C HIS A 56 -11.61 15.36 -28.03
N SER A 57 -11.60 16.68 -28.20
CA SER A 57 -12.78 17.54 -28.07
C SER A 57 -12.67 18.80 -28.93
N ASP A 58 -13.82 19.43 -29.19
CA ASP A 58 -13.92 20.73 -29.86
C ASP A 58 -13.71 21.92 -28.89
N GLU A 59 -13.33 21.68 -27.63
CA GLU A 59 -13.17 22.72 -26.61
C GLU A 59 -11.71 23.18 -26.48
N ASP A 60 -11.46 24.49 -26.58
CA ASP A 60 -10.14 25.04 -26.37
C ASP A 60 -9.70 24.90 -24.89
N VAL A 61 -8.78 23.99 -24.61
CA VAL A 61 -8.14 23.86 -23.29
C VAL A 61 -6.78 24.57 -23.31
N GLU A 62 -6.66 25.65 -22.54
CA GLU A 62 -5.39 26.34 -22.30
C GLU A 62 -4.57 25.59 -21.25
N VAL A 63 -3.31 25.27 -21.59
CA VAL A 63 -2.37 24.56 -20.71
C VAL A 63 -1.17 25.49 -20.50
N SER A 64 -1.05 26.07 -19.31
CA SER A 64 0.08 26.93 -18.95
C SER A 64 1.23 26.13 -18.36
N PHE A 65 2.46 26.47 -18.75
CA PHE A 65 3.68 25.84 -18.25
C PHE A 65 4.60 26.90 -17.64
N ASP A 66 4.97 26.73 -16.38
CA ASP A 66 5.98 27.56 -15.71
C ASP A 66 7.31 26.80 -15.68
N VAL A 67 8.18 27.15 -16.62
CA VAL A 67 9.54 26.60 -16.69
C VAL A 67 10.50 27.58 -16.03
N GLU A 68 10.80 27.34 -14.76
CA GLU A 68 11.80 28.13 -14.05
C GLU A 68 13.21 27.69 -14.45
N ARG A 69 13.82 28.45 -15.36
CA ARG A 69 15.26 28.33 -15.64
C ARG A 69 16.02 29.15 -14.61
N VAL A 70 17.04 28.54 -13.99
CA VAL A 70 18.06 29.29 -13.28
C VAL A 70 18.76 30.23 -14.26
N GLY A 71 18.38 31.51 -14.22
CA GLY A 71 19.01 32.60 -14.98
C GLY A 71 18.16 33.34 -16.03
N SER A 72 16.90 32.99 -16.28
CA SER A 72 15.99 33.80 -17.13
C SER A 72 14.53 33.32 -17.08
N GLU A 73 13.59 34.22 -16.78
CA GLU A 73 12.14 33.99 -16.97
C GLU A 73 11.87 33.57 -18.42
N THR A 74 11.24 32.41 -18.61
CA THR A 74 10.75 31.97 -19.93
C THR A 74 9.29 31.58 -19.80
N THR A 75 8.38 32.48 -20.19
CA THR A 75 6.96 32.16 -20.36
C THR A 75 6.80 31.41 -21.68
N ILE A 76 6.28 30.19 -21.65
CA ILE A 76 5.93 29.43 -22.86
C ILE A 76 4.45 29.64 -23.14
N THR A 77 4.11 30.36 -24.20
CA THR A 77 2.74 30.46 -24.73
C THR A 77 2.48 29.30 -25.69
N SER A 78 1.50 28.46 -25.38
CA SER A 78 0.95 27.45 -26.29
C SER A 78 0.08 28.12 -27.36
N SER A 79 0.33 27.88 -28.64
CA SER A 79 -0.56 28.30 -29.73
C SER A 79 -1.39 27.12 -30.23
N SER A 80 -2.70 27.11 -29.98
CA SER A 80 -3.63 26.23 -30.69
C SER A 80 -3.90 26.81 -32.09
N THR A 81 -3.97 25.95 -33.10
CA THR A 81 -4.42 26.33 -34.45
C THR A 81 -5.70 25.56 -34.73
N SER A 82 -6.86 26.21 -34.59
CA SER A 82 -8.15 25.63 -34.96
C SER A 82 -8.72 26.30 -36.22
N PRO A 83 -9.26 25.54 -37.19
CA PRO A 83 -10.01 26.08 -38.31
C PRO A 83 -11.45 26.42 -37.90
N SER A 84 -11.93 27.59 -38.31
CA SER A 84 -13.27 28.10 -37.99
C SER A 84 -14.40 27.25 -38.58
N PRO A 85 -15.42 26.82 -37.81
CA PRO A 85 -16.62 26.23 -38.36
C PRO A 85 -17.72 27.28 -38.58
N THR A 86 -18.31 27.25 -39.77
CA THR A 86 -19.50 28.02 -40.17
C THR A 86 -20.76 27.43 -39.52
N SER A 87 -21.56 28.28 -38.87
CA SER A 87 -22.80 27.87 -38.19
C SER A 87 -24.00 27.82 -39.15
N THR A 88 -24.81 26.77 -39.04
CA THR A 88 -26.22 26.78 -39.45
C THR A 88 -27.03 26.04 -38.39
N SER A 89 -27.95 26.77 -37.76
CA SER A 89 -28.90 26.29 -36.76
C SER A 89 -30.12 25.63 -37.40
N PRO A 90 -30.70 24.61 -36.75
CA PRO A 90 -32.12 24.31 -36.92
C PRO A 90 -32.89 24.33 -35.60
N THR A 91 -34.13 24.79 -35.77
CA THR A 91 -35.19 25.08 -34.81
C THR A 91 -35.80 23.81 -34.20
N SER A 92 -36.06 23.86 -32.90
CA SER A 92 -36.73 22.82 -32.09
C SER A 92 -38.25 22.77 -32.33
N PRO A 93 -38.88 21.59 -32.15
CA PRO A 93 -40.27 21.54 -31.73
C PRO A 93 -40.46 20.79 -30.40
N SER A 94 -41.29 21.39 -29.55
CA SER A 94 -41.88 20.84 -28.32
C SER A 94 -42.90 19.73 -28.63
N PRO A 95 -43.09 18.76 -27.72
CA PRO A 95 -44.45 18.35 -27.43
C PRO A 95 -44.79 18.17 -25.94
N THR A 96 -46.06 18.44 -25.69
CA THR A 96 -46.89 18.35 -24.47
C THR A 96 -47.14 16.91 -23.97
N PRO A 97 -47.56 16.73 -22.70
CA PRO A 97 -47.74 15.42 -22.07
C PRO A 97 -49.17 14.87 -22.26
N THR A 98 -49.32 13.55 -22.32
CA THR A 98 -50.62 12.88 -22.16
C THR A 98 -50.42 11.55 -21.45
N SER A 99 -50.95 11.43 -20.24
CA SER A 99 -51.03 10.19 -19.47
C SER A 99 -52.42 9.56 -19.62
N PRO A 100 -52.52 8.22 -19.57
CA PRO A 100 -53.72 7.54 -19.09
C PRO A 100 -53.43 6.52 -17.96
N PRO A 101 -54.46 5.98 -17.29
CA PRO A 101 -54.44 5.74 -15.85
C PRO A 101 -54.14 4.29 -15.42
N LEU A 102 -53.83 4.18 -14.13
CA LEU A 102 -53.63 2.98 -13.33
C LEU A 102 -54.87 2.05 -13.34
N GLY A 103 -54.63 0.75 -13.52
CA GLY A 103 -55.57 -0.33 -13.23
C GLY A 103 -54.99 -1.27 -12.18
N PHE A 104 -55.69 -1.40 -11.05
CA PHE A 104 -55.40 -2.36 -9.97
C PHE A 104 -55.83 -3.79 -10.36
N GLY A 105 -55.06 -4.78 -9.92
CA GLY A 105 -55.45 -6.19 -9.95
C GLY A 105 -54.60 -7.03 -9.00
N ASN A 106 -55.11 -7.24 -7.78
CA ASN A 106 -54.66 -8.26 -6.83
C ASN A 106 -55.13 -9.65 -7.30
N VAL A 107 -54.26 -10.68 -7.35
CA VAL A 107 -54.55 -12.08 -6.98
C VAL A 107 -53.22 -12.84 -6.73
N HIS A 108 -53.06 -13.36 -5.50
CA HIS A 108 -52.32 -14.59 -5.10
C HIS A 108 -53.43 -15.63 -4.75
N PRO A 109 -53.23 -16.96 -4.51
CA PRO A 109 -52.01 -17.76 -4.46
C PRO A 109 -52.06 -19.18 -5.09
N ASP A 110 -50.94 -19.90 -4.99
CA ASP A 110 -50.70 -21.36 -4.95
C ASP A 110 -51.25 -22.32 -6.02
N GLY A 111 -50.35 -23.17 -6.55
CA GLY A 111 -50.73 -24.41 -7.22
C GLY A 111 -49.64 -25.01 -8.09
N ASP A 112 -48.94 -26.02 -7.57
CA ASP A 112 -48.24 -27.07 -8.32
C ASP A 112 -49.14 -27.69 -9.42
N TRP A 113 -48.53 -28.41 -10.37
CA TRP A 113 -49.02 -29.56 -11.20
C TRP A 113 -48.40 -29.54 -12.64
N PRO A 114 -48.33 -30.69 -13.34
CA PRO A 114 -47.11 -31.19 -13.95
C PRO A 114 -46.96 -30.99 -15.46
N SER A 115 -45.75 -31.31 -15.91
CA SER A 115 -45.23 -31.39 -17.26
C SER A 115 -46.08 -32.22 -18.24
N THR A 116 -46.51 -31.57 -19.34
CA THR A 116 -46.84 -32.22 -20.61
C THR A 116 -46.21 -31.44 -21.78
N PRO A 117 -45.70 -32.10 -22.83
CA PRO A 117 -45.15 -31.42 -23.99
C PRO A 117 -46.25 -31.15 -25.00
N TYR A 118 -46.70 -29.89 -25.09
CA TYR A 118 -47.51 -29.42 -26.20
C TYR A 118 -46.63 -28.74 -27.25
N THR A 119 -46.52 -29.39 -28.41
CA THR A 119 -46.09 -28.78 -29.66
C THR A 119 -47.16 -27.78 -30.13
N SER A 120 -46.83 -26.50 -30.15
CA SER A 120 -47.62 -25.48 -30.84
C SER A 120 -46.72 -24.57 -31.69
N SER A 121 -47.06 -24.57 -32.97
CA SER A 121 -46.73 -23.65 -34.05
C SER A 121 -46.37 -22.21 -33.62
N SER A 122 -45.15 -21.81 -33.96
CA SER A 122 -44.64 -20.44 -33.86
C SER A 122 -45.31 -19.53 -34.90
N SER A 123 -46.30 -18.76 -34.48
CA SER A 123 -46.71 -17.54 -35.18
C SER A 123 -45.76 -16.41 -34.74
N SER A 124 -44.91 -15.97 -35.66
CA SER A 124 -43.99 -14.84 -35.51
C SER A 124 -44.77 -13.53 -35.35
N ALA A 125 -45.02 -13.13 -34.11
CA ALA A 125 -45.43 -11.78 -33.76
C ALA A 125 -44.18 -10.90 -33.72
N THR A 126 -44.08 -9.95 -34.64
CA THR A 126 -43.08 -8.87 -34.63
C THR A 126 -43.26 -8.03 -33.37
N THR A 127 -42.39 -8.26 -32.39
CA THR A 127 -42.22 -7.38 -31.23
C THR A 127 -41.67 -6.04 -31.74
N PRO A 128 -42.24 -4.88 -31.35
CA PRO A 128 -41.69 -3.60 -31.73
C PRO A 128 -40.25 -3.48 -31.20
N THR A 129 -39.32 -3.14 -32.07
CA THR A 129 -37.93 -2.81 -31.73
C THR A 129 -37.92 -1.82 -30.56
N PRO A 130 -37.19 -2.10 -29.46
CA PRO A 130 -37.03 -1.14 -28.37
C PRO A 130 -36.46 0.17 -28.93
N PRO A 131 -36.88 1.33 -28.41
CA PRO A 131 -36.37 2.62 -28.85
C PRO A 131 -34.85 2.61 -28.75
N SER A 132 -34.18 2.98 -29.86
CA SER A 132 -32.73 3.11 -29.93
C SER A 132 -32.24 3.89 -28.72
N SER A 133 -31.36 3.27 -27.93
CA SER A 133 -30.71 3.89 -26.77
C SER A 133 -30.15 5.26 -27.17
N PRO A 134 -30.36 6.32 -26.36
CA PRO A 134 -29.88 7.66 -26.68
C PRO A 134 -28.39 7.61 -26.98
N PRO A 135 -27.89 8.43 -27.93
CA PRO A 135 -26.48 8.46 -28.28
C PRO A 135 -25.66 8.67 -27.01
N SER A 136 -24.72 7.77 -26.74
CA SER A 136 -23.80 7.89 -25.62
C SER A 136 -23.08 9.22 -25.75
N ASN A 137 -23.31 10.15 -24.81
CA ASN A 137 -22.56 11.40 -24.74
C ASN A 137 -21.08 11.06 -24.68
N SER A 138 -20.35 11.29 -25.76
CA SER A 138 -18.91 11.13 -25.82
C SER A 138 -18.30 12.14 -24.86
N THR A 139 -17.83 11.67 -23.72
CA THR A 139 -17.12 12.51 -22.74
C THR A 139 -15.79 12.89 -23.39
N SER A 140 -15.53 14.20 -23.51
CA SER A 140 -14.25 14.71 -23.96
C SER A 140 -13.13 14.17 -23.06
N SER A 141 -12.03 13.73 -23.68
CA SER A 141 -10.81 13.33 -22.96
C SER A 141 -9.64 14.15 -23.48
N LEU A 142 -8.76 14.52 -22.56
CA LEU A 142 -7.55 15.27 -22.84
C LEU A 142 -6.36 14.41 -22.43
N ASP A 143 -5.47 14.10 -23.37
CA ASP A 143 -4.23 13.40 -23.10
C ASP A 143 -3.04 14.36 -23.31
N VAL A 144 -2.28 14.62 -22.26
CA VAL A 144 -1.08 15.46 -22.29
C VAL A 144 0.12 14.58 -22.05
N THR A 145 1.02 14.50 -23.02
CA THR A 145 2.29 13.77 -22.89
C THR A 145 3.46 14.74 -22.74
N LEU A 146 4.21 14.59 -21.66
CA LEU A 146 5.40 15.36 -21.31
C LEU A 146 6.65 14.48 -21.40
N LYS A 147 7.52 14.77 -22.36
CA LYS A 147 8.84 14.16 -22.47
C LYS A 147 9.88 15.04 -21.81
N ILE A 148 10.41 14.60 -20.69
CA ILE A 148 11.32 15.37 -19.83
C ILE A 148 12.64 14.64 -19.59
N PRO A 149 13.73 15.34 -19.23
CA PRO A 149 14.94 14.69 -18.74
C PRO A 149 14.68 13.81 -17.51
N SER A 150 15.40 12.69 -17.39
CA SER A 150 15.23 11.77 -16.26
C SER A 150 15.77 12.30 -14.92
N LYS A 151 16.47 13.42 -14.92
CA LYS A 151 17.03 14.10 -13.74
C LYS A 151 16.49 15.52 -13.69
N LEU A 152 15.35 15.70 -13.05
CA LEU A 152 14.59 16.95 -13.03
C LEU A 152 13.75 17.02 -11.75
N ASN A 153 13.77 18.17 -11.08
CA ASN A 153 12.78 18.46 -10.05
C ASN A 153 11.44 18.73 -10.73
N LEU A 154 10.39 18.06 -10.28
CA LEU A 154 9.12 18.07 -10.96
C LEU A 154 7.99 18.32 -9.97
N ALA A 155 7.26 19.40 -10.17
CA ALA A 155 5.98 19.65 -9.50
C ALA A 155 4.86 19.57 -10.54
N VAL A 156 3.90 18.67 -10.36
CA VAL A 156 2.68 18.56 -11.16
C VAL A 156 1.49 18.58 -10.23
N SER A 157 0.60 19.56 -10.43
CA SER A 157 -0.68 19.65 -9.74
C SER A 157 -1.81 19.82 -10.74
N ILE A 158 -2.82 18.95 -10.68
CA ILE A 158 -4.00 19.03 -11.54
C ILE A 158 -5.31 18.97 -10.75
N SER A 159 -6.30 19.73 -11.19
CA SER A 159 -7.64 19.74 -10.56
C SER A 159 -8.40 18.42 -10.79
N SER A 160 -8.23 17.80 -11.94
CA SER A 160 -8.85 16.52 -12.29
C SER A 160 -8.04 15.77 -13.31
N GLY A 161 -8.01 14.45 -13.18
CA GLY A 161 -7.35 13.54 -14.09
C GLY A 161 -6.33 12.64 -13.41
N ASP A 162 -5.75 11.77 -14.23
CA ASP A 162 -4.75 10.81 -13.82
C ASP A 162 -3.34 11.30 -14.21
N ILE A 163 -2.33 11.05 -13.37
CA ILE A 163 -0.92 11.33 -13.66
C ILE A 163 -0.18 10.00 -13.76
N ASN A 164 0.50 9.78 -14.87
CA ASN A 164 1.20 8.53 -15.18
C ASN A 164 2.68 8.79 -15.48
N VAL A 165 3.60 8.44 -14.57
CA VAL A 165 5.06 8.48 -14.80
C VAL A 165 5.53 7.10 -15.26
N THR A 166 5.78 6.94 -16.55
CA THR A 166 5.95 5.62 -17.18
C THR A 166 7.34 5.02 -17.00
N SER A 167 8.35 5.83 -16.67
CA SER A 167 9.73 5.39 -16.52
C SER A 167 10.36 5.98 -15.24
N LYS A 168 11.68 5.92 -15.14
CA LYS A 168 12.43 6.38 -13.98
C LYS A 168 12.61 7.89 -14.00
N LEU A 169 12.17 8.56 -12.94
CA LEU A 169 12.41 9.98 -12.69
C LEU A 169 13.27 10.15 -11.44
N GLU A 170 14.30 10.98 -11.53
CA GLU A 170 15.16 11.37 -10.43
C GLU A 170 15.14 12.90 -10.24
N GLY A 171 15.25 13.37 -9.00
CA GLY A 171 15.33 14.81 -8.68
C GLY A 171 15.79 15.02 -7.24
N ASP A 172 15.83 16.25 -6.76
CA ASP A 172 15.89 16.58 -5.34
C ASP A 172 14.47 16.68 -4.75
N ASP A 173 13.52 17.23 -5.51
CA ASP A 173 12.12 17.40 -5.10
C ASP A 173 11.16 16.98 -6.22
N ILE A 174 10.29 16.01 -5.92
CA ILE A 174 9.25 15.54 -6.84
C ILE A 174 7.90 15.61 -6.11
N HIS A 175 6.99 16.45 -6.62
CA HIS A 175 5.65 16.65 -6.09
C HIS A 175 4.60 16.37 -7.17
N LEU A 176 3.82 15.30 -7.01
CA LEU A 176 2.73 14.96 -7.92
C LEU A 176 1.42 14.96 -7.13
N SER A 177 0.45 15.78 -7.54
CA SER A 177 -0.85 15.88 -6.90
C SER A 177 -1.99 15.97 -7.91
N THR A 178 -3.10 15.30 -7.60
CA THR A 178 -4.36 15.47 -8.31
C THR A 178 -5.51 15.61 -7.31
N SER A 179 -6.42 16.56 -7.53
CA SER A 179 -7.60 16.73 -6.67
C SER A 179 -8.72 15.74 -6.99
N SER A 180 -8.64 15.05 -8.14
CA SER A 180 -9.51 13.93 -8.48
C SER A 180 -8.86 13.05 -9.53
N GLY A 181 -8.76 11.74 -9.27
CA GLY A 181 -8.05 10.81 -10.13
C GLY A 181 -6.90 10.12 -9.41
N SER A 182 -6.03 9.50 -10.20
CA SER A 182 -5.02 8.55 -9.72
C SER A 182 -3.62 8.99 -10.12
N ILE A 183 -2.63 8.59 -9.34
CA ILE A 183 -1.21 8.74 -9.68
C ILE A 183 -0.61 7.35 -9.84
N ILE A 184 -0.06 7.05 -11.01
CA ILE A 184 0.65 5.80 -11.27
C ILE A 184 2.09 6.14 -11.65
N VAL A 185 3.05 5.62 -10.89
CA VAL A 185 4.47 5.85 -11.13
C VAL A 185 5.22 4.53 -11.27
N SER A 186 6.19 4.51 -12.19
CA SER A 186 7.11 3.40 -12.31
C SER A 186 8.17 3.46 -11.21
N LYS A 187 9.05 4.46 -11.29
CA LYS A 187 10.17 4.60 -10.36
C LYS A 187 10.49 6.07 -10.09
N LEU A 188 10.52 6.46 -8.81
CA LEU A 188 10.92 7.79 -8.37
C LEU A 188 12.15 7.70 -7.46
N ARG A 189 13.08 8.63 -7.61
CA ARG A 189 14.22 8.82 -6.68
C ARG A 189 14.42 10.29 -6.40
N ALA A 190 14.21 10.73 -5.17
CA ALA A 190 14.52 12.11 -4.82
C ALA A 190 14.90 12.28 -3.36
N HIS A 191 15.35 13.47 -2.94
CA HIS A 191 15.44 13.76 -1.51
C HIS A 191 14.04 13.86 -0.91
N ARG A 192 13.10 14.52 -1.61
CA ARG A 192 11.70 14.61 -1.24
C ARG A 192 10.78 14.08 -2.33
N VAL A 193 9.85 13.22 -1.95
CA VAL A 193 8.79 12.73 -2.86
C VAL A 193 7.44 12.95 -2.19
N THR A 194 6.54 13.69 -2.84
CA THR A 194 5.16 13.85 -2.40
C THR A 194 4.22 13.35 -3.49
N LEU A 195 3.38 12.37 -3.17
CA LEU A 195 2.32 11.84 -4.04
C LEU A 195 0.98 12.01 -3.33
N ALA A 196 0.03 12.72 -3.96
CA ALA A 196 -1.28 12.95 -3.37
C ALA A 196 -2.40 12.73 -4.40
N ALA A 197 -3.19 11.67 -4.23
CA ALA A 197 -4.31 11.36 -5.12
C ALA A 197 -5.49 10.75 -4.36
N PRO A 198 -6.67 11.37 -4.32
CA PRO A 198 -7.79 10.88 -3.51
C PRO A 198 -8.33 9.52 -3.97
N SER A 199 -8.08 9.12 -5.22
CA SER A 199 -8.53 7.83 -5.76
C SER A 199 -7.51 6.73 -5.49
N PHE A 200 -6.35 6.80 -6.14
CA PHE A 200 -5.34 5.74 -6.09
C PHE A 200 -3.93 6.28 -6.30
N VAL A 201 -2.98 5.74 -5.55
CA VAL A 201 -1.55 5.88 -5.81
C VAL A 201 -0.95 4.50 -6.05
N GLY A 202 -0.43 4.27 -7.26
CA GLY A 202 0.22 3.02 -7.67
C GLY A 202 1.71 3.20 -7.94
N VAL A 203 2.57 2.50 -7.20
CA VAL A 203 4.01 2.44 -7.42
C VAL A 203 4.39 1.05 -7.92
N SER A 204 4.60 0.93 -9.24
CA SER A 204 4.85 -0.38 -9.88
C SER A 204 6.27 -0.93 -9.68
N SER A 205 7.25 -0.07 -9.36
CA SER A 205 8.62 -0.51 -9.06
C SER A 205 9.16 -0.01 -7.72
N LEU A 206 9.47 1.28 -7.59
CA LEU A 206 10.19 1.80 -6.42
C LEU A 206 9.95 3.30 -6.23
N VAL A 207 9.69 3.71 -4.99
CA VAL A 207 9.95 5.09 -4.53
C VAL A 207 11.13 5.07 -3.57
N GLU A 208 12.15 5.86 -3.87
CA GLU A 208 13.34 6.06 -3.04
C GLU A 208 13.39 7.53 -2.60
N ALA A 209 13.26 7.83 -1.31
CA ALA A 209 13.21 9.19 -0.79
C ALA A 209 13.92 9.38 0.56
N GLU A 210 14.47 10.55 0.85
CA GLU A 210 14.83 10.88 2.25
C GLU A 210 13.56 11.17 3.07
N ASP A 211 12.65 12.00 2.54
CA ASP A 211 11.31 12.25 3.07
C ASP A 211 10.27 11.93 1.98
N GLY A 212 9.56 10.81 2.14
CA GLY A 212 8.50 10.38 1.24
C GLY A 212 7.12 10.51 1.88
N ARG A 213 6.20 11.22 1.22
CA ARG A 213 4.82 11.39 1.67
C ARG A 213 3.87 10.91 0.58
N ILE A 214 3.07 9.90 0.89
CA ILE A 214 2.15 9.29 -0.06
C ILE A 214 0.76 9.31 0.56
N SER A 215 -0.18 10.02 -0.05
CA SER A 215 -1.56 10.03 0.37
C SER A 215 -2.49 9.62 -0.77
N GLY A 216 -3.46 8.77 -0.43
CA GLY A 216 -4.53 8.48 -1.37
C GLY A 216 -5.61 7.56 -0.83
N GLY A 217 -6.71 7.45 -1.57
CA GLY A 217 -7.83 6.59 -1.19
C GLY A 217 -7.39 5.14 -1.08
N ARG A 218 -6.67 4.68 -2.10
CA ARG A 218 -5.95 3.40 -2.09
C ARG A 218 -4.49 3.60 -2.46
N ILE A 219 -3.59 2.92 -1.77
CA ILE A 219 -2.14 2.97 -2.03
C ILE A 219 -1.66 1.55 -2.30
N ARG A 220 -1.08 1.32 -3.48
CA ARG A 220 -0.35 0.09 -3.78
C ARG A 220 1.09 0.43 -4.14
N ALA A 221 2.05 -0.14 -3.42
CA ALA A 221 3.46 0.06 -3.73
C ALA A 221 4.25 -1.25 -3.69
N LYS A 222 4.96 -1.55 -4.78
CA LYS A 222 5.84 -2.72 -4.81
C LYS A 222 7.00 -2.59 -3.84
N MET A 223 7.64 -1.42 -3.81
CA MET A 223 8.79 -1.15 -2.94
C MET A 223 8.84 0.32 -2.54
N LEU A 224 9.03 0.57 -1.26
CA LEU A 224 9.27 1.89 -0.69
C LEU A 224 10.60 1.83 0.08
N ASN A 225 11.49 2.77 -0.21
CA ASN A 225 12.77 2.89 0.46
C ASN A 225 12.98 4.34 0.87
N GLY A 226 13.17 4.61 2.15
CA GLY A 226 13.49 5.96 2.55
C GLY A 226 13.84 6.11 4.01
N ARG A 227 14.38 7.27 4.36
CA ARG A 227 14.69 7.56 5.76
C ARG A 227 13.43 7.80 6.56
N SER A 228 12.54 8.66 6.07
CA SER A 228 11.24 8.97 6.66
C SER A 228 10.16 8.76 5.61
N MET A 229 9.21 7.87 5.86
CA MET A 229 8.13 7.57 4.93
C MET A 229 6.78 7.66 5.65
N HIS A 230 5.87 8.46 5.10
CA HIS A 230 4.53 8.67 5.63
C HIS A 230 3.48 8.26 4.59
N LEU A 231 2.67 7.26 4.91
CA LEU A 231 1.58 6.79 4.08
C LEU A 231 0.27 7.12 4.78
N LEU A 232 -0.60 7.85 4.08
CA LEU A 232 -1.92 8.23 4.58
C LEU A 232 -3.01 7.71 3.66
N GLY A 233 -3.70 6.67 4.09
CA GLY A 233 -4.88 6.14 3.40
C GLY A 233 -6.09 7.01 3.71
N THR A 234 -6.47 7.90 2.79
CA THR A 234 -7.60 8.83 2.96
C THR A 234 -8.94 8.10 2.81
N SER A 235 -10.04 8.67 3.31
CA SER A 235 -11.36 8.07 3.08
C SER A 235 -11.64 7.91 1.58
N CYS A 236 -12.15 6.74 1.21
CA CYS A 236 -12.58 6.51 -0.17
C CYS A 236 -14.00 7.06 -0.37
N ALA A 237 -14.31 7.42 -1.61
CA ALA A 237 -15.71 7.65 -1.97
C ALA A 237 -16.54 6.38 -1.66
N PRO A 238 -17.85 6.50 -1.39
CA PRO A 238 -18.72 5.35 -1.19
C PRO A 238 -18.61 4.34 -2.35
N LEU A 239 -18.82 3.05 -2.08
CA LEU A 239 -18.67 1.97 -3.07
C LEU A 239 -19.43 2.21 -4.39
N SER A 240 -20.56 2.91 -4.33
CA SER A 240 -21.35 3.32 -5.49
C SER A 240 -20.68 4.33 -6.43
N GLN A 241 -19.61 4.99 -5.96
CA GLN A 241 -18.83 6.00 -6.68
C GLN A 241 -17.38 5.53 -6.93
N VAL A 242 -16.95 4.44 -6.32
CA VAL A 242 -15.63 3.86 -6.52
C VAL A 242 -15.53 3.35 -7.95
N ARG A 243 -14.54 3.87 -8.70
CA ARG A 243 -14.26 3.37 -10.06
C ARG A 243 -13.89 1.88 -9.97
N PRO A 244 -14.42 0.99 -10.84
CA PRO A 244 -14.07 -0.44 -10.82
C PRO A 244 -12.56 -0.72 -10.91
N SER A 245 -11.79 0.18 -11.53
CA SER A 245 -10.32 0.09 -11.60
C SER A 245 -9.62 0.18 -10.24
N LEU A 246 -10.28 0.72 -9.21
CA LEU A 246 -9.76 0.72 -7.84
C LEU A 246 -9.84 -0.65 -7.19
N LEU A 247 -10.78 -1.49 -7.64
CA LEU A 247 -11.02 -2.84 -7.13
C LEU A 247 -10.19 -3.89 -7.85
N THR A 248 -9.72 -3.58 -9.06
CA THR A 248 -8.85 -4.49 -9.80
C THR A 248 -7.46 -4.51 -9.18
N ALA A 249 -6.90 -5.71 -9.06
CA ALA A 249 -5.51 -5.90 -8.70
C ALA A 249 -4.60 -5.12 -9.67
N PHE A 250 -3.74 -4.27 -9.11
CA PHE A 250 -2.80 -3.44 -9.85
C PHE A 250 -1.66 -4.27 -10.44
N ASP A 251 -1.25 -5.32 -9.73
CA ASP A 251 -0.28 -6.31 -10.18
C ASP A 251 -0.61 -7.69 -9.57
N ALA A 252 0.11 -8.74 -9.97
CA ALA A 252 -0.15 -10.11 -9.50
C ALA A 252 0.10 -10.30 -7.99
N ASP A 253 0.75 -9.35 -7.34
CA ASP A 253 1.15 -9.39 -5.94
C ASP A 253 0.22 -8.50 -5.07
N ASP A 254 -0.71 -7.78 -5.68
CA ASP A 254 -1.67 -6.91 -5.01
C ASP A 254 -2.78 -7.73 -4.32
N GLY A 255 -2.82 -7.64 -2.99
CA GLY A 255 -3.81 -8.32 -2.15
C GLY A 255 -5.12 -7.55 -2.01
N GLY A 256 -5.26 -6.38 -2.63
CA GLY A 256 -6.51 -5.62 -2.55
C GLY A 256 -6.68 -4.83 -1.25
N ALA A 257 -5.65 -4.72 -0.40
CA ALA A 257 -5.71 -3.89 0.79
C ALA A 257 -5.81 -2.40 0.43
N LYS A 258 -6.34 -1.58 1.36
CA LYS A 258 -6.40 -0.12 1.19
C LYS A 258 -5.00 0.48 1.08
N ILE A 259 -4.07 0.04 1.92
CA ILE A 259 -2.63 0.28 1.78
C ILE A 259 -1.95 -1.08 1.65
N ASP A 260 -1.44 -1.40 0.46
CA ASP A 260 -0.71 -2.63 0.17
C ASP A 260 0.73 -2.31 -0.24
N VAL A 261 1.70 -2.73 0.57
CA VAL A 261 3.13 -2.54 0.34
C VAL A 261 3.87 -3.88 0.26
N GLY A 262 4.52 -4.15 -0.87
CA GLY A 262 5.29 -5.38 -1.08
C GLY A 262 6.59 -5.43 -0.27
N SER A 263 7.31 -4.31 -0.17
CA SER A 263 8.53 -4.22 0.64
C SER A 263 8.78 -2.79 1.11
N PHE A 264 9.10 -2.66 2.39
CA PHE A 264 9.41 -1.39 3.03
C PHE A 264 10.84 -1.42 3.56
N TYR A 265 11.63 -0.38 3.28
CA TYR A 265 12.98 -0.22 3.82
C TYR A 265 13.10 1.17 4.45
N THR A 266 13.27 1.22 5.77
CA THR A 266 13.50 2.45 6.54
C THR A 266 14.71 2.33 7.45
N SER A 267 15.17 3.47 7.95
CA SER A 267 16.15 3.48 9.04
C SER A 267 15.45 3.32 10.39
N ASP A 268 16.05 2.61 11.34
CA ASP A 268 15.50 2.44 12.69
C ASP A 268 15.28 3.75 13.44
N THR A 269 16.11 4.76 13.13
CA THR A 269 16.01 6.09 13.74
C THR A 269 14.84 6.92 13.23
N SER A 270 14.13 6.47 12.20
CA SER A 270 13.05 7.20 11.55
C SER A 270 12.07 6.16 10.99
N PRO A 271 11.16 5.64 11.84
CA PRO A 271 10.26 4.58 11.42
C PRO A 271 9.35 5.05 10.29
N ALA A 272 8.90 4.11 9.46
CA ALA A 272 7.81 4.34 8.54
C ALA A 272 6.52 4.59 9.34
N PHE A 273 5.68 5.51 8.89
CA PHE A 273 4.38 5.78 9.47
C PHE A 273 3.30 5.46 8.44
N ILE A 274 2.41 4.53 8.78
CA ILE A 274 1.24 4.19 7.99
C ILE A 274 0.02 4.53 8.83
N SER A 275 -0.87 5.37 8.30
CA SER A 275 -2.14 5.68 8.95
C SER A 275 -3.28 5.53 7.96
N THR A 276 -4.34 4.84 8.37
CA THR A 276 -5.56 4.80 7.58
C THR A 276 -6.81 4.61 8.41
N GLN A 277 -7.92 5.05 7.85
CA GLN A 277 -9.24 4.80 8.37
C GLN A 277 -9.99 3.83 7.46
N LEU A 278 -10.55 2.76 8.02
CA LEU A 278 -11.44 1.86 7.28
C LEU A 278 -12.87 2.36 7.40
N ASP A 279 -13.45 2.73 6.27
CA ASP A 279 -14.81 3.25 6.18
C ASP A 279 -15.82 2.10 6.12
N ARG A 280 -16.97 2.24 6.79
CA ARG A 280 -18.08 1.27 6.74
C ARG A 280 -18.56 1.05 5.30
N GLY A 281 -18.66 -0.21 4.88
CA GLY A 281 -19.06 -0.57 3.51
C GLY A 281 -18.03 -0.13 2.45
N GLY A 282 -16.79 0.14 2.89
CA GLY A 282 -15.67 0.39 2.00
C GLY A 282 -15.34 -0.88 1.19
N PRO A 283 -14.68 -0.73 0.04
CA PRO A 283 -14.43 -1.84 -0.86
C PRO A 283 -13.31 -2.79 -0.43
N PHE A 284 -12.63 -2.51 0.68
CA PHE A 284 -11.40 -3.20 1.07
C PHE A 284 -11.67 -4.15 2.25
N GLY A 285 -11.31 -5.42 2.07
CA GLY A 285 -11.30 -6.45 3.13
C GLY A 285 -10.21 -6.24 4.17
N CYS A 286 -9.09 -5.66 3.73
CA CYS A 286 -7.90 -5.39 4.54
C CYS A 286 -7.54 -3.90 4.48
N ALA A 287 -7.24 -3.30 5.64
CA ALA A 287 -6.84 -1.89 5.72
C ALA A 287 -5.36 -1.71 5.36
N VAL A 288 -4.48 -2.51 5.97
CA VAL A 288 -3.04 -2.40 5.77
C VAL A 288 -2.43 -3.78 5.57
N ARG A 289 -1.71 -3.95 4.48
CA ARG A 289 -0.90 -5.11 4.19
C ARG A 289 0.52 -4.69 3.87
N VAL A 290 1.48 -5.15 4.67
CA VAL A 290 2.92 -4.97 4.40
C VAL A 290 3.55 -6.35 4.37
N LYS A 291 4.12 -6.78 3.25
CA LYS A 291 4.66 -8.15 3.15
C LYS A 291 6.02 -8.35 3.77
N ASN A 292 6.87 -7.33 3.69
CA ASN A 292 8.20 -7.32 4.28
C ASN A 292 8.51 -5.88 4.71
N SER A 293 9.08 -5.73 5.91
CA SER A 293 9.56 -4.45 6.40
C SER A 293 10.94 -4.61 6.99
N HIS A 294 11.89 -3.78 6.57
CA HIS A 294 13.19 -3.65 7.19
C HIS A 294 13.28 -2.27 7.82
N GLY A 295 13.59 -2.22 9.11
CA GLY A 295 13.57 -1.00 9.90
C GLY A 295 12.32 -0.86 10.76
N GLY A 296 12.21 0.28 11.44
CA GLY A 296 11.05 0.59 12.28
C GLY A 296 9.77 0.85 11.48
N LEU A 297 8.64 0.31 11.94
CA LEU A 297 7.32 0.46 11.33
C LEU A 297 6.27 0.85 12.37
N ASN A 298 5.57 1.96 12.14
CA ASN A 298 4.44 2.43 12.93
C ASN A 298 3.17 2.38 12.08
N VAL A 299 2.15 1.68 12.54
CA VAL A 299 0.89 1.48 11.82
C VAL A 299 -0.27 1.83 12.74
N ASP A 300 -1.05 2.83 12.34
CA ASP A 300 -2.27 3.25 13.01
C ASP A 300 -3.47 2.99 12.11
N VAL A 301 -4.36 2.10 12.54
CA VAL A 301 -5.61 1.81 11.83
C VAL A 301 -6.79 2.15 12.72
N THR A 302 -7.72 2.92 12.20
CA THR A 302 -9.02 3.18 12.85
C THR A 302 -10.15 2.66 11.98
N SER A 303 -11.01 1.81 12.52
CA SER A 303 -12.21 1.34 11.83
C SER A 303 -13.44 2.11 12.29
N GLN A 304 -14.25 2.62 11.36
CA GLN A 304 -15.57 3.16 11.68
C GLN A 304 -16.66 2.21 11.18
N GLY A 305 -17.12 1.30 12.03
CA GLY A 305 -18.33 0.52 11.75
C GLY A 305 -18.17 -0.61 10.73
N TYR A 306 -16.98 -1.17 10.58
CA TYR A 306 -16.73 -2.33 9.71
C TYR A 306 -17.57 -3.52 10.20
N GLY A 307 -18.50 -4.00 9.39
CA GLY A 307 -19.41 -5.07 9.76
C GLY A 307 -18.68 -6.41 9.78
N ALA A 308 -18.78 -7.17 10.87
CA ALA A 308 -18.16 -8.49 11.01
C ALA A 308 -18.62 -9.52 9.95
N GLU A 309 -19.73 -9.24 9.24
CA GLU A 309 -20.26 -10.12 8.18
C GLU A 309 -19.63 -9.87 6.79
N GLU A 310 -18.90 -8.77 6.58
CA GLU A 310 -18.38 -8.39 5.26
C GLU A 310 -16.94 -8.87 4.97
N GLY A 311 -16.24 -9.44 5.95
CA GLY A 311 -14.81 -9.79 5.84
C GLY A 311 -14.53 -11.27 6.00
N VAL A 312 -15.35 -12.14 5.40
CA VAL A 312 -15.13 -13.58 5.46
C VAL A 312 -14.52 -14.06 4.15
N ASP A 313 -13.31 -14.63 4.21
CA ASP A 313 -12.68 -15.22 3.04
C ASP A 313 -13.50 -16.40 2.49
N MET A 314 -13.10 -16.90 1.32
CA MET A 314 -13.77 -18.05 0.69
C MET A 314 -13.81 -19.33 1.56
N TYR A 315 -13.04 -19.37 2.65
CA TYR A 315 -12.94 -20.48 3.60
C TYR A 315 -13.67 -20.23 4.92
N GLY A 316 -14.43 -19.15 5.04
CA GLY A 316 -15.17 -18.87 6.26
C GLY A 316 -14.36 -18.17 7.35
N ARG A 317 -13.16 -17.66 7.05
CA ARG A 317 -12.30 -16.99 8.04
C ARG A 317 -12.47 -15.49 7.98
N LYS A 318 -12.42 -14.88 9.15
CA LYS A 318 -12.26 -13.43 9.26
C LYS A 318 -10.92 -13.04 8.65
N GLU A 319 -10.98 -12.19 7.63
CA GLU A 319 -9.81 -11.57 7.04
C GLU A 319 -9.17 -10.61 8.06
N ALA A 320 -7.84 -10.60 8.10
CA ALA A 320 -7.12 -9.69 8.98
C ALA A 320 -7.23 -8.27 8.44
N VAL A 321 -7.70 -7.36 9.28
CA VAL A 321 -7.77 -5.93 8.95
C VAL A 321 -6.35 -5.38 8.75
N VAL A 322 -5.38 -5.94 9.48
CA VAL A 322 -3.96 -5.63 9.31
C VAL A 322 -3.14 -6.91 9.16
N GLU A 323 -2.33 -6.98 8.10
CA GLU A 323 -1.37 -8.06 7.85
C GLU A 323 0.05 -7.48 7.70
N LEU A 324 0.90 -7.71 8.69
CA LEU A 324 2.30 -7.27 8.71
C LEU A 324 3.22 -8.51 8.63
N GLY A 325 3.71 -8.79 7.42
CA GLY A 325 4.64 -9.86 7.12
C GLY A 325 6.10 -9.43 7.19
N GLY A 326 6.99 -10.37 7.53
CA GLY A 326 8.43 -10.25 7.31
C GLY A 326 9.06 -9.05 8.01
N ILE A 327 8.63 -8.76 9.24
CA ILE A 327 9.13 -7.61 10.01
C ILE A 327 10.54 -7.92 10.51
N SER A 328 11.50 -7.11 10.05
CA SER A 328 12.90 -7.10 10.44
C SER A 328 13.20 -5.77 11.11
N GLY A 329 12.84 -5.65 12.38
CA GLY A 329 13.03 -4.44 13.18
C GLY A 329 11.99 -4.24 14.27
N SER A 330 11.72 -2.97 14.63
CA SER A 330 10.65 -2.62 15.57
C SER A 330 9.32 -2.41 14.86
N CYS A 331 8.23 -2.79 15.52
CA CYS A 331 6.88 -2.59 15.01
C CYS A 331 5.98 -2.02 16.11
N ASN A 332 5.30 -0.90 15.84
CA ASN A 332 4.22 -0.38 16.65
C ASN A 332 2.93 -0.42 15.83
N LEU A 333 2.06 -1.37 16.13
CA LEU A 333 0.73 -1.50 15.51
C LEU A 333 -0.33 -1.10 16.54
N ASN A 334 -1.21 -0.19 16.17
CA ASN A 334 -2.41 0.17 16.91
C ASN A 334 -3.65 0.00 16.01
N VAL A 335 -4.56 -0.87 16.41
CA VAL A 335 -5.84 -1.11 15.73
C VAL A 335 -6.98 -0.67 16.62
N SER A 336 -7.56 0.48 16.31
CA SER A 336 -8.69 1.06 17.03
C SER A 336 -10.01 0.86 16.28
N SER A 337 -11.09 0.69 17.03
CA SER A 337 -12.41 0.44 16.52
C SER A 337 -13.41 1.41 17.14
N GLY A 338 -14.04 2.25 16.31
CA GLY A 338 -15.17 3.08 16.73
C GLY A 338 -16.45 2.30 17.07
N SER A 339 -16.44 0.97 16.88
CA SER A 339 -17.58 0.06 17.11
C SER A 339 -17.11 -1.28 17.69
N SER A 340 -18.03 -2.13 18.18
CA SER A 340 -17.70 -3.48 18.68
C SER A 340 -17.37 -4.50 17.58
N SER A 341 -16.68 -4.08 16.52
CA SER A 341 -16.29 -4.94 15.40
C SER A 341 -15.03 -5.73 15.73
N ASP A 342 -15.01 -7.00 15.35
CA ASP A 342 -13.84 -7.86 15.51
C ASP A 342 -12.78 -7.47 14.46
N LEU A 343 -11.83 -6.63 14.83
CA LEU A 343 -10.73 -6.23 13.95
C LEU A 343 -9.53 -7.14 14.23
N SER A 344 -9.32 -8.14 13.38
CA SER A 344 -8.18 -9.03 13.58
C SER A 344 -6.89 -8.47 12.98
N ALA A 345 -5.75 -8.77 13.60
CA ALA A 345 -4.42 -8.38 13.13
C ALA A 345 -3.49 -9.60 13.08
N ARG A 346 -2.67 -9.69 12.04
CA ARG A 346 -1.61 -10.70 11.90
C ARG A 346 -0.26 -10.01 11.79
N VAL A 347 0.68 -10.37 12.65
CA VAL A 347 2.04 -9.84 12.64
C VAL A 347 3.04 -10.98 12.61
N HIS A 348 3.98 -10.92 11.68
CA HIS A 348 5.05 -11.88 11.51
C HIS A 348 6.41 -11.19 11.65
N PHE A 349 7.14 -11.51 12.71
CA PHE A 349 8.52 -11.07 12.90
C PHE A 349 9.48 -12.08 12.27
N ASP A 350 10.29 -11.62 11.31
CA ASP A 350 11.37 -12.38 10.68
C ASP A 350 12.67 -12.20 11.49
N SER A 351 12.93 -10.98 11.94
CA SER A 351 14.04 -10.65 12.83
C SER A 351 13.72 -9.46 13.71
N VAL A 352 14.38 -9.37 14.87
CA VAL A 352 14.27 -8.25 15.80
C VAL A 352 15.66 -7.76 16.16
N PHE A 353 15.82 -6.45 16.37
CA PHE A 353 17.08 -5.90 16.88
C PHE A 353 17.18 -6.12 18.38
N ASN A 354 18.39 -6.46 18.86
CA ASN A 354 18.69 -6.49 20.29
C ASN A 354 18.36 -5.13 20.92
N SER A 355 17.86 -5.13 22.17
CA SER A 355 17.48 -3.92 22.94
C SER A 355 16.36 -3.05 22.35
N GLY A 356 15.58 -3.56 21.39
CA GLY A 356 14.41 -2.86 20.84
C GLY A 356 13.10 -3.17 21.57
N TRP A 357 12.05 -2.43 21.20
CA TRP A 357 10.68 -2.67 21.65
C TRP A 357 9.73 -2.68 20.47
N SER A 358 8.76 -3.59 20.50
CA SER A 358 7.65 -3.66 19.57
C SER A 358 6.34 -3.75 20.34
N SER A 359 5.32 -3.04 19.88
CA SER A 359 3.97 -3.04 20.45
C SER A 359 2.95 -3.42 19.39
N VAL A 360 2.05 -4.33 19.72
CA VAL A 360 0.91 -4.69 18.89
C VAL A 360 -0.33 -4.58 19.74
N SER A 361 -1.19 -3.60 19.49
CA SER A 361 -2.42 -3.39 20.24
C SER A 361 -3.64 -3.41 19.31
N ALA A 362 -4.70 -4.05 19.76
CA ALA A 362 -6.01 -4.02 19.14
C ALA A 362 -7.09 -3.77 20.20
N GLU A 363 -7.97 -2.78 19.99
CA GLU A 363 -9.08 -2.51 20.91
C GLU A 363 -10.10 -3.68 20.94
N SER A 364 -10.23 -4.42 19.84
CA SER A 364 -11.10 -5.59 19.70
C SER A 364 -10.65 -6.48 18.54
N GLY A 365 -10.96 -7.78 18.63
CA GLY A 365 -10.64 -8.78 17.59
C GLY A 365 -9.42 -9.64 17.92
N ASP A 366 -9.11 -10.60 17.06
CA ASP A 366 -8.02 -11.55 17.33
C ASP A 366 -6.66 -10.99 16.88
N VAL A 367 -5.61 -11.24 17.66
CA VAL A 367 -4.23 -10.92 17.25
C VAL A 367 -3.42 -12.21 17.14
N GLU A 368 -2.87 -12.44 15.96
CA GLU A 368 -2.01 -13.57 15.65
C GLU A 368 -0.57 -13.09 15.48
N LEU A 369 0.30 -13.54 16.37
CA LEU A 369 1.72 -13.28 16.36
C LEU A 369 2.46 -14.52 15.88
N THR A 370 3.24 -14.37 14.81
CA THR A 370 4.18 -15.41 14.36
C THR A 370 5.61 -14.89 14.42
N VAL A 371 6.53 -15.72 14.90
CA VAL A 371 7.95 -15.35 14.98
C VAL A 371 8.80 -16.39 14.25
N ASP A 372 9.75 -15.92 13.44
CA ASP A 372 10.70 -16.79 12.74
C ASP A 372 11.79 -17.31 13.70
N ARG A 373 12.57 -18.29 13.24
CA ARG A 373 13.56 -18.99 14.06
C ARG A 373 14.67 -18.12 14.66
N LYS A 374 15.01 -17.00 14.03
CA LYS A 374 16.12 -16.17 14.49
C LYS A 374 15.71 -15.14 15.55
N VAL A 375 14.45 -15.14 15.95
CA VAL A 375 13.90 -14.18 16.93
C VAL A 375 14.16 -14.69 18.33
N HIS A 376 14.95 -13.91 19.09
CA HIS A 376 15.18 -14.08 20.52
C HIS A 376 14.58 -12.85 21.20
N SER A 377 13.48 -13.04 21.92
CA SER A 377 12.71 -11.92 22.46
C SER A 377 12.00 -12.30 23.75
N SER A 378 11.83 -11.32 24.63
CA SER A 378 10.80 -11.38 25.67
C SER A 378 9.46 -11.03 25.04
N VAL A 379 8.42 -11.82 25.30
CA VAL A 379 7.06 -11.62 24.80
C VAL A 379 6.12 -11.45 25.97
N ARG A 380 5.34 -10.37 25.93
CA ARG A 380 4.32 -10.00 26.93
C ARG A 380 2.96 -9.91 26.25
N MET A 381 2.01 -10.74 26.67
CA MET A 381 0.68 -10.83 26.09
C MET A 381 -0.39 -10.47 27.13
N LEU A 382 -1.34 -9.61 26.77
CA LEU A 382 -2.51 -9.28 27.60
C LEU A 382 -3.80 -9.38 26.77
N SER A 383 -4.74 -10.21 27.19
CA SER A 383 -6.08 -10.25 26.62
C SER A 383 -7.11 -9.81 27.65
N SER A 384 -7.88 -8.78 27.32
CA SER A 384 -8.91 -8.24 28.19
C SER A 384 -10.28 -8.20 27.52
N ARG A 385 -11.33 -8.32 28.32
CA ARG A 385 -12.71 -8.00 27.92
C ARG A 385 -13.00 -6.50 27.93
N ASP A 386 -12.24 -5.74 28.71
CA ASP A 386 -12.34 -4.29 28.72
C ASP A 386 -11.62 -3.73 27.48
N PRO A 387 -12.31 -3.01 26.58
CA PRO A 387 -11.65 -2.34 25.45
C PRO A 387 -10.61 -1.30 25.88
N LEU A 388 -10.65 -0.80 27.12
CA LEU A 388 -9.67 0.14 27.66
C LEU A 388 -8.40 -0.53 28.22
N ALA A 389 -8.22 -1.83 27.98
CA ALA A 389 -7.06 -2.58 28.41
C ALA A 389 -5.72 -2.04 27.89
N GLU A 390 -5.72 -1.29 26.79
CA GLU A 390 -4.52 -0.57 26.33
C GLU A 390 -3.94 0.36 27.40
N ARG A 391 -4.78 0.98 28.25
CA ARG A 391 -4.29 1.79 29.37
C ARG A 391 -3.58 0.97 30.45
N HIS A 392 -3.85 -0.33 30.51
CA HIS A 392 -3.17 -1.24 31.42
C HIS A 392 -1.79 -1.67 30.90
N PHE A 393 -1.52 -1.58 29.58
CA PHE A 393 -0.19 -1.85 29.04
C PHE A 393 0.85 -0.84 29.46
N SER A 394 0.52 0.45 29.47
CA SER A 394 1.43 1.51 29.92
C SER A 394 1.82 1.37 31.39
N LEU A 395 1.06 0.60 32.17
CA LEU A 395 1.36 0.31 33.58
C LEU A 395 2.35 -0.86 33.74
N LEU A 396 2.44 -1.77 32.76
CA LEU A 396 3.37 -2.90 32.78
C LEU A 396 4.82 -2.49 32.42
N ASP A 397 5.01 -1.29 31.88
CA ASP A 397 6.35 -0.68 31.76
C ASP A 397 6.89 -0.18 33.11
N GLY A 398 6.06 -0.15 34.16
CA GLY A 398 6.46 0.17 35.52
C GLY A 398 7.15 -1.02 36.20
N SER A 399 8.31 -0.76 36.80
CA SER A 399 9.25 -1.72 37.42
C SER A 399 8.74 -2.56 38.60
N ASP A 400 7.44 -2.60 38.88
CA ASP A 400 6.88 -3.34 40.00
C ASP A 400 6.36 -4.71 39.53
N PRO A 401 7.12 -5.80 39.73
CA PRO A 401 6.70 -7.12 39.31
C PRO A 401 5.42 -7.55 40.05
N LEU A 402 4.42 -7.97 39.28
CA LEU A 402 3.22 -8.59 39.84
C LEU A 402 3.61 -9.90 40.55
N PRO A 403 2.93 -10.26 41.66
CA PRO A 403 3.23 -11.49 42.38
C PRO A 403 2.97 -12.71 41.48
N PRO A 404 3.90 -13.68 41.42
CA PRO A 404 3.75 -14.86 40.57
C PRO A 404 2.57 -15.73 41.05
N SER A 405 1.72 -16.16 40.11
CA SER A 405 0.67 -17.16 40.37
C SER A 405 1.12 -18.53 39.84
N SER A 406 0.85 -19.61 40.57
CA SER A 406 1.44 -20.94 40.34
C SER A 406 0.60 -21.86 39.43
N SER A 407 -0.15 -21.32 38.46
CA SER A 407 -0.97 -22.12 37.54
C SER A 407 -0.18 -22.63 36.33
N SER A 408 -0.62 -23.76 35.76
CA SER A 408 0.05 -24.44 34.63
C SER A 408 -0.04 -23.57 33.35
N PRO A 409 1.03 -23.47 32.52
CA PRO A 409 1.35 -22.18 31.91
C PRO A 409 1.09 -22.00 30.40
N ALA A 410 0.38 -22.89 29.69
CA ALA A 410 0.41 -22.88 28.22
C ALA A 410 -0.86 -22.39 27.50
N ASN A 411 -2.04 -22.41 28.13
CA ASN A 411 -3.29 -22.02 27.46
C ASN A 411 -4.26 -21.37 28.45
N LEU A 412 -4.35 -20.05 28.39
CA LEU A 412 -5.44 -19.32 29.00
C LEU A 412 -6.61 -19.30 28.01
N GLY A 413 -7.83 -19.00 28.46
CA GLY A 413 -9.02 -19.09 27.62
C GLY A 413 -8.92 -18.27 26.31
N ARG A 414 -8.19 -17.15 26.35
CA ARG A 414 -7.97 -16.22 25.23
C ARG A 414 -6.51 -16.10 24.80
N ILE A 415 -5.52 -16.51 25.58
CA ILE A 415 -4.10 -16.54 25.16
C ILE A 415 -3.69 -17.98 24.85
N GLU A 416 -3.35 -18.24 23.58
CA GLU A 416 -2.92 -19.56 23.09
C GLU A 416 -1.46 -19.52 22.61
N VAL A 417 -0.60 -20.35 23.20
CA VAL A 417 0.79 -20.51 22.76
C VAL A 417 0.93 -21.83 22.01
N LYS A 418 1.18 -21.75 20.70
CA LYS A 418 1.30 -22.89 19.77
C LYS A 418 2.75 -23.21 19.42
N THR A 419 3.68 -22.94 20.33
CA THR A 419 5.10 -23.20 20.11
C THR A 419 5.75 -23.80 21.34
N ASN A 420 6.72 -24.70 21.11
CA ASN A 420 7.59 -25.23 22.16
C ASN A 420 8.81 -24.35 22.44
N ALA A 421 9.02 -23.31 21.63
CA ALA A 421 10.12 -22.35 21.78
C ALA A 421 9.84 -21.27 22.83
N PHE A 422 8.64 -21.26 23.42
CA PHE A 422 8.23 -20.28 24.42
C PHE A 422 8.46 -20.83 25.83
N GLU A 423 9.22 -20.09 26.63
CA GLU A 423 9.49 -20.37 28.03
C GLU A 423 8.71 -19.38 28.92
N PRO A 424 7.58 -19.79 29.52
CA PRO A 424 6.76 -18.89 30.34
C PRO A 424 7.51 -18.50 31.63
N LYS A 425 7.45 -17.21 31.96
CA LYS A 425 8.00 -16.62 33.20
C LYS A 425 6.91 -16.24 34.19
N ILE A 426 5.90 -15.52 33.71
CA ILE A 426 4.78 -15.04 34.52
C ILE A 426 3.49 -15.41 33.82
N THR A 427 2.58 -16.02 34.57
CA THR A 427 1.22 -16.27 34.11
C THR A 427 0.26 -15.71 35.14
N PHE A 428 -0.71 -14.94 34.66
CA PHE A 428 -1.81 -14.43 35.46
C PHE A 428 -3.11 -14.65 34.69
N GLY A 429 -4.00 -15.44 35.25
CA GLY A 429 -5.35 -15.63 34.75
C GLY A 429 -6.27 -15.79 35.93
N GLU A 430 -7.29 -14.96 36.02
CA GLU A 430 -8.37 -15.17 36.99
C GLU A 430 -9.26 -16.30 36.46
N GLU A 431 -9.07 -17.50 37.02
CA GLU A 431 -10.02 -18.59 36.85
C GLU A 431 -11.35 -18.15 37.48
N GLU A 432 -12.36 -17.97 36.63
CA GLU A 432 -13.75 -17.57 36.93
C GLU A 432 -14.00 -16.07 37.19
N GLY A 433 -14.20 -15.33 36.08
CA GLY A 433 -14.88 -14.03 36.09
C GLY A 433 -13.98 -12.82 35.85
N GLY A 434 -12.67 -13.00 35.99
CA GLY A 434 -11.69 -11.97 35.68
C GLY A 434 -11.59 -11.69 34.20
N GLY A 435 -11.88 -10.45 33.84
CA GLY A 435 -11.86 -9.98 32.47
C GLY A 435 -10.46 -9.92 31.85
N ILE A 436 -9.38 -10.32 32.53
CA ILE A 436 -7.99 -10.10 32.11
C ILE A 436 -7.18 -11.40 32.19
N GLU A 437 -6.44 -11.68 31.13
CA GLU A 437 -5.45 -12.77 31.03
C GLU A 437 -4.10 -12.13 30.64
N TYR A 438 -3.02 -12.53 31.31
CA TYR A 438 -1.67 -12.05 31.07
C TYR A 438 -0.67 -13.20 31.05
N LEU A 439 0.25 -13.14 30.09
CA LEU A 439 1.31 -14.12 29.92
C LEU A 439 2.60 -13.42 29.51
N GLU A 440 3.67 -13.61 30.27
CA GLU A 440 5.02 -13.17 29.94
C GLU A 440 5.95 -14.38 29.89
N GLY A 441 6.84 -14.39 28.91
CA GLY A 441 7.88 -15.39 28.77
C GLY A 441 8.89 -14.96 27.73
N ASP A 442 9.86 -15.84 27.47
CA ASP A 442 10.83 -15.62 26.40
C ASP A 442 10.54 -16.58 25.25
N VAL A 443 10.83 -16.15 24.02
CA VAL A 443 10.87 -17.02 22.85
C VAL A 443 12.33 -17.21 22.44
N PHE A 444 12.75 -18.47 22.41
CA PHE A 444 14.05 -18.92 21.91
C PHE A 444 13.85 -20.00 20.86
N ASN A 445 13.85 -19.61 19.58
CA ASN A 445 13.63 -20.56 18.50
C ASN A 445 14.97 -21.09 17.91
N ASP A 446 15.77 -21.76 18.75
CA ASP A 446 17.07 -22.34 18.37
C ASP A 446 16.96 -23.62 17.50
N THR A 447 15.91 -23.76 16.69
CA THR A 447 15.72 -24.96 15.86
C THR A 447 16.94 -25.18 14.95
N ALA A 448 17.67 -26.27 15.20
CA ALA A 448 18.96 -26.63 14.60
C ALA A 448 18.91 -26.96 13.09
N GLU A 449 17.87 -26.51 12.41
CA GLU A 449 17.65 -26.76 11.00
C GLU A 449 18.63 -25.93 10.15
N PRO A 450 19.10 -26.50 9.03
CA PRO A 450 20.07 -25.83 8.17
C PRO A 450 19.55 -24.43 7.80
N ASP A 451 20.41 -23.42 7.88
CA ASP A 451 20.05 -22.12 7.32
C ASP A 451 19.62 -22.36 5.87
N SER A 452 18.40 -21.94 5.51
CA SER A 452 17.77 -22.28 4.22
C SER A 452 18.38 -21.45 3.09
N ARG A 453 19.28 -20.54 3.45
CA ARG A 453 20.44 -20.22 2.62
C ARG A 453 21.18 -21.53 2.43
N PHE A 454 20.91 -22.19 1.31
CA PHE A 454 21.95 -22.92 0.62
C PHE A 454 23.14 -21.96 0.46
N GLU A 455 23.98 -21.82 1.50
CA GLU A 455 25.41 -21.95 1.34
C GLU A 455 25.54 -23.27 0.59
N VAL A 456 25.40 -23.19 -0.74
CA VAL A 456 26.19 -24.02 -1.60
C VAL A 456 27.61 -23.59 -1.27
N GLN A 457 28.15 -24.13 -0.18
CA GLN A 457 29.55 -24.50 -0.12
C GLN A 457 29.71 -25.31 -1.39
N VAL A 458 30.12 -24.64 -2.47
CA VAL A 458 30.63 -25.27 -3.66
C VAL A 458 31.90 -25.94 -3.14
N GLY A 459 31.71 -27.12 -2.59
CA GLY A 459 32.73 -27.87 -1.89
C GLY A 459 33.90 -28.03 -2.83
N ASN A 460 34.97 -27.30 -2.51
CA ASN A 460 36.31 -27.81 -2.60
C ASN A 460 36.75 -28.36 -3.97
N MET A 461 36.31 -27.77 -5.09
CA MET A 461 37.07 -27.87 -6.33
C MET A 461 38.23 -26.87 -6.29
N LYS A 462 39.27 -27.24 -5.53
CA LYS A 462 40.66 -26.82 -5.79
C LYS A 462 41.04 -27.30 -7.20
N ARG A 463 40.65 -26.56 -8.24
CA ARG A 463 41.29 -26.62 -9.56
C ARG A 463 41.06 -25.31 -10.31
N GLY A 464 41.95 -24.37 -10.03
CA GLY A 464 42.50 -23.41 -10.99
C GLY A 464 41.52 -22.52 -11.76
N GLY A 465 41.45 -21.26 -11.35
CA GLY A 465 41.35 -20.12 -12.28
C GLY A 465 39.96 -19.81 -12.83
N GLY A 466 39.30 -18.83 -12.21
CA GLY A 466 38.14 -18.18 -12.81
C GLY A 466 37.29 -17.49 -11.75
N GLY A 467 37.59 -16.21 -11.49
CA GLY A 467 36.88 -15.39 -10.53
C GLY A 467 35.40 -15.23 -10.89
N GLY A 468 34.53 -15.97 -10.18
CA GLY A 468 33.11 -15.68 -10.08
C GLY A 468 32.85 -15.06 -8.71
N GLY A 469 33.18 -13.78 -8.55
CA GLY A 469 32.88 -13.03 -7.33
C GLY A 469 31.37 -12.88 -7.19
N LYS A 470 30.74 -13.74 -6.37
CA LYS A 470 29.37 -13.48 -5.91
C LYS A 470 29.43 -12.35 -4.89
N VAL A 471 28.72 -11.27 -5.19
CA VAL A 471 28.49 -10.16 -4.26
C VAL A 471 27.56 -10.68 -3.19
N ASP A 472 28.05 -10.75 -1.96
CA ASP A 472 27.21 -10.94 -0.79
C ASP A 472 26.36 -9.68 -0.61
N ILE A 473 25.12 -9.69 -1.11
CA ILE A 473 24.24 -8.52 -1.11
C ILE A 473 23.85 -8.15 0.31
N GLU A 474 23.69 -9.13 1.22
CA GLU A 474 23.40 -8.86 2.63
C GLU A 474 24.66 -8.42 3.37
N GLY A 475 25.82 -9.05 3.13
CA GLY A 475 27.09 -8.58 3.66
C GLY A 475 27.45 -7.18 3.16
N ALA A 476 27.12 -6.84 1.91
CA ALA A 476 27.29 -5.50 1.34
C ALA A 476 26.25 -4.51 1.87
N SER A 477 25.00 -4.92 2.09
CA SER A 477 23.95 -4.10 2.71
C SER A 477 24.27 -3.78 4.16
N ASN A 478 24.60 -4.81 4.95
CA ASN A 478 25.00 -4.68 6.34
C ASN A 478 26.32 -3.91 6.45
N SER A 479 27.31 -4.13 5.56
CA SER A 479 28.54 -3.31 5.54
C SER A 479 28.29 -1.86 5.10
N ALA A 480 27.34 -1.61 4.20
CA ALA A 480 26.97 -0.26 3.79
C ALA A 480 26.25 0.50 4.91
N LEU A 481 25.43 -0.19 5.71
CA LEU A 481 24.76 0.39 6.88
C LEU A 481 25.71 0.52 8.09
N ASP A 482 26.56 -0.47 8.35
CA ASP A 482 27.57 -0.46 9.42
C ASP A 482 28.59 0.67 9.24
N ALA A 483 28.93 1.02 8.00
CA ALA A 483 29.83 2.14 7.70
C ALA A 483 29.28 3.52 8.11
N PHE A 484 27.97 3.65 8.33
CA PHE A 484 27.36 4.86 8.89
C PHE A 484 27.12 4.79 10.41
N GLY A 485 27.19 3.60 11.02
CA GLY A 485 26.81 3.36 12.42
C GLY A 485 27.95 3.05 13.41
N GLN A 486 29.11 2.53 12.97
CA GLN A 486 30.06 1.96 13.94
C GLN A 486 31.03 2.97 14.56
N LYS A 487 30.62 3.50 15.71
CA LYS A 487 31.52 3.98 16.76
C LYS A 487 31.93 2.77 17.62
N LYS A 488 33.16 2.28 17.39
CA LYS A 488 34.00 1.47 18.29
C LYS A 488 33.38 0.22 18.95
N LYS A 489 33.82 -0.95 18.46
CA LYS A 489 33.67 -2.26 19.11
C LYS A 489 34.56 -2.29 20.37
N ASP A 490 33.96 -2.14 21.55
CA ASP A 490 34.62 -2.41 22.83
C ASP A 490 34.34 -3.87 23.23
N ASP A 491 35.39 -4.61 23.57
CA ASP A 491 35.36 -5.99 24.09
C ASP A 491 34.77 -5.99 25.51
N HIS A 492 33.44 -5.90 25.63
CA HIS A 492 32.75 -5.98 26.91
C HIS A 492 32.21 -7.40 27.15
N ASP A 493 32.52 -7.90 28.35
CA ASP A 493 32.05 -9.16 28.95
C ASP A 493 30.53 -9.34 28.81
N ASP A 494 30.08 -10.60 28.83
CA ASP A 494 28.69 -11.11 28.73
C ASP A 494 27.69 -10.45 29.69
N GLU A 495 27.46 -9.14 29.57
CA GLU A 495 26.31 -8.47 30.17
C GLU A 495 25.08 -9.01 29.43
N ASP A 496 24.14 -9.58 30.20
CA ASP A 496 22.82 -10.01 29.77
C ASP A 496 22.22 -8.98 28.81
N GLY A 497 22.46 -9.15 27.51
CA GLY A 497 22.05 -8.18 26.51
C GLY A 497 20.54 -8.09 26.55
N ASP A 498 20.00 -6.91 26.84
CA ASP A 498 18.56 -6.69 26.94
C ASP A 498 17.87 -7.29 25.70
N LEU A 499 17.07 -8.34 25.93
CA LEU A 499 16.29 -9.00 24.89
C LEU A 499 15.30 -7.99 24.32
N HIS A 500 15.04 -8.11 23.01
CA HIS A 500 13.96 -7.33 22.40
C HIS A 500 12.62 -7.68 23.08
N VAL A 501 11.83 -6.67 23.44
CA VAL A 501 10.53 -6.88 24.10
C VAL A 501 9.41 -6.70 23.08
N ILE A 502 8.61 -7.74 22.89
CA ILE A 502 7.38 -7.70 22.08
C ILE A 502 6.18 -7.70 23.03
N THR A 503 5.45 -6.60 23.03
CA THR A 503 4.23 -6.41 23.82
C THR A 503 3.01 -6.56 22.90
N VAL A 504 2.08 -7.46 23.24
CA VAL A 504 0.89 -7.76 22.43
C VAL A 504 -0.37 -7.68 23.27
N GLY A 505 -1.33 -6.88 22.82
CA GLY A 505 -2.56 -6.58 23.52
C GLY A 505 -3.80 -6.70 22.67
N THR A 506 -4.85 -7.26 23.27
CA THR A 506 -6.19 -7.17 22.70
C THR A 506 -7.26 -6.87 23.76
N GLY A 507 -8.20 -6.00 23.40
CA GLY A 507 -9.43 -5.74 24.15
C GLY A 507 -10.63 -6.52 23.62
N GLY A 508 -11.81 -6.24 24.17
CA GLY A 508 -13.09 -6.75 23.67
C GLY A 508 -13.30 -8.27 23.76
N GLY A 509 -12.42 -8.99 24.46
CA GLY A 509 -12.44 -10.45 24.53
C GLY A 509 -11.77 -11.16 23.35
N GLY A 510 -10.97 -10.43 22.56
CA GLY A 510 -10.18 -10.99 21.47
C GLY A 510 -9.21 -12.08 21.91
N LYS A 511 -8.91 -13.02 21.01
CA LYS A 511 -7.95 -14.08 21.22
C LYS A 511 -6.55 -13.63 20.79
N LEU A 512 -5.56 -13.92 21.62
CA LEU A 512 -4.14 -13.82 21.27
C LEU A 512 -3.60 -15.20 20.94
N SER A 513 -2.85 -15.30 19.85
CA SER A 513 -2.09 -16.51 19.55
C SER A 513 -0.64 -16.21 19.23
N LEU A 514 0.26 -17.01 19.78
CA LEU A 514 1.70 -16.96 19.51
C LEU A 514 2.13 -18.28 18.87
N GLU A 515 2.75 -18.21 17.71
CA GLU A 515 3.25 -19.38 16.97
C GLU A 515 4.67 -19.13 16.44
N THR A 516 5.48 -20.17 16.41
CA THR A 516 6.75 -20.17 15.67
C THR A 516 6.56 -20.95 14.38
N LEU A 517 7.02 -20.40 13.27
CA LEU A 517 6.97 -21.14 12.01
C LEU A 517 8.09 -22.16 11.93
N GLU A 518 7.75 -23.36 11.47
CA GLU A 518 8.76 -24.31 10.97
C GLU A 518 9.32 -23.81 9.63
N TRP A 519 10.57 -24.16 9.31
CA TRP A 519 11.24 -23.69 8.08
C TRP A 519 10.41 -23.96 6.80
N MET A 520 9.72 -25.10 6.74
CA MET A 520 8.86 -25.46 5.60
C MET A 520 7.65 -24.54 5.49
N GLU A 521 7.09 -24.10 6.63
CA GLU A 521 5.99 -23.15 6.65
C GLU A 521 6.45 -21.76 6.25
N THR A 522 7.65 -21.33 6.70
CA THR A 522 8.30 -20.09 6.23
C THR A 522 8.51 -20.11 4.72
N ILE A 523 9.03 -21.20 4.16
CA ILE A 523 9.19 -21.37 2.70
C ILE A 523 7.84 -21.35 2.00
N LYS A 524 6.86 -22.11 2.48
CA LYS A 524 5.51 -22.15 1.90
C LYS A 524 4.88 -20.75 1.86
N ARG A 525 5.01 -19.98 2.94
CA ARG A 525 4.53 -18.60 3.03
C ARG A 525 5.27 -17.69 2.03
N ARG A 526 6.60 -17.78 1.98
CA ARG A 526 7.44 -16.98 1.06
C ARG A 526 7.15 -17.23 -0.42
N PHE A 527 6.84 -18.46 -0.80
CA PHE A 527 6.56 -18.83 -2.20
C PHE A 527 5.07 -18.88 -2.54
N GLY A 528 4.17 -18.49 -1.61
CA GLY A 528 2.73 -18.62 -1.81
C GLY A 528 2.27 -20.07 -2.04
N MET A 529 3.07 -21.05 -1.59
CA MET A 529 2.77 -22.48 -1.71
C MET A 529 2.00 -23.02 -0.51
N GLY A 530 1.94 -22.26 0.58
CA GLY A 530 0.95 -22.50 1.62
C GLY A 530 -0.39 -22.17 1.02
N GLY A 531 -1.15 -23.17 0.59
CA GLY A 531 -2.59 -22.98 0.42
C GLY A 531 -3.08 -22.34 1.70
N GLU A 532 -3.65 -21.13 1.60
CA GLU A 532 -4.14 -20.37 2.75
C GLU A 532 -5.05 -21.31 3.56
N ARG A 533 -4.57 -21.64 4.76
CA ARG A 533 -4.63 -23.00 5.28
C ARG A 533 -5.86 -23.27 6.09
#